data_AF-A0A4Q4MSW2-F1
#
_entry.id   AF-A0A4Q4MSW2-F1
#
_cell.length_a   1.000
_cell.length_b   1.000
_cell.length_c   1.000
_cell.angle_alpha   90.00
_cell.angle_beta   90.00
_cell.angle_gamma   90.00
#
_symmetry.space_group_name_H-M   'P 1'
#
loop_
_entity.id
_entity.type
_entity.pdbx_description
1 polymer ?
#
loop_
_entity_poly.entity_id
_entity_poly.type
_entity_poly.pdbx_seq_one_letter_code
_entity_poly.pdbx_strand_id
1 'polypeptide(L)'
;MSATTEQEQAPNVPTNNLNVKQQNRIQKRRLARQKLITHLALSRQNRPYIPGVVQGCMRPPRGADGRFLTPEQITVMQMEALEIQETKGKPAECPNEKPKL
;
A
#
# COMPACT_ATOMS: atom_id res chain seq x y z
N MET A 1 23.25 -17.95 15.38
CA MET A 1 21.91 -18.24 14.83
C MET A 1 21.91 -17.90 13.34
N SER A 2 22.47 -18.79 12.52
CA SER A 2 22.65 -18.61 11.08
C SER A 2 21.35 -18.97 10.35
N ALA A 3 20.70 -17.95 9.76
CA ALA A 3 19.49 -18.12 8.98
C ALA A 3 19.77 -18.99 7.74
N THR A 4 19.25 -20.21 7.76
CA THR A 4 19.09 -21.08 6.59
C THR A 4 18.23 -20.35 5.56
N THR A 5 18.88 -19.73 4.58
CA THR A 5 18.19 -19.27 3.37
C THR A 5 17.96 -20.51 2.53
N GLU A 6 16.84 -21.18 2.77
CA GLU A 6 16.32 -22.23 1.89
C GLU A 6 16.05 -21.59 0.54
N GLN A 7 17.04 -21.70 -0.36
CA GLN A 7 16.82 -21.40 -1.75
C GLN A 7 15.86 -22.46 -2.27
N GLU A 8 14.60 -22.08 -2.37
CA GLU A 8 13.57 -22.80 -3.11
C GLU A 8 13.98 -22.77 -4.59
N GLN A 9 14.95 -23.61 -4.94
CA GLN A 9 15.40 -23.83 -6.30
C GLN A 9 14.19 -24.36 -7.06
N ALA A 10 13.79 -23.68 -8.15
CA ALA A 10 12.76 -24.20 -9.04
C ALA A 10 13.04 -25.69 -9.30
N PRO A 11 12.04 -26.60 -9.19
CA PRO A 11 12.29 -28.02 -9.32
C PRO A 11 13.09 -28.21 -10.61
N ASN A 12 14.29 -28.78 -10.47
CA ASN A 12 15.15 -29.09 -11.59
C ASN A 12 14.52 -30.28 -12.31
N VAL A 13 13.41 -30.01 -13.01
CA VAL A 13 12.69 -31.01 -13.77
C VAL A 13 13.67 -31.49 -14.83
N PRO A 14 14.07 -32.77 -14.80
CA PRO A 14 15.05 -33.31 -15.72
C PRO A 14 14.55 -33.11 -17.14
N THR A 15 15.41 -32.59 -18.00
CA THR A 15 15.08 -32.20 -19.39
C THR A 15 14.64 -33.39 -20.24
N ASN A 16 14.94 -34.61 -19.81
CA ASN A 16 14.60 -35.86 -20.51
C ASN A 16 13.09 -36.11 -20.61
N ASN A 17 12.27 -35.50 -19.75
CA ASN A 17 10.82 -35.67 -19.75
C ASN A 17 10.07 -34.51 -20.43
N LEU A 18 10.78 -33.67 -21.20
CA LEU A 18 10.22 -32.50 -21.88
C LEU A 18 10.06 -32.75 -23.37
N ASN A 19 9.14 -32.01 -24.00
CA ASN A 19 8.98 -32.03 -25.46
C ASN A 19 10.33 -31.76 -26.14
N VAL A 20 10.75 -32.70 -26.98
CA VAL A 20 12.06 -32.72 -27.65
C VAL A 20 12.33 -31.41 -28.41
N LYS A 21 11.32 -30.86 -29.09
CA LYS A 21 11.45 -29.61 -29.87
C LYS A 21 11.72 -28.38 -28.98
N GLN A 22 11.40 -28.46 -27.69
CA GLN A 22 11.47 -27.34 -26.77
C GLN A 22 12.71 -27.38 -25.86
N GLN A 23 13.41 -28.52 -25.75
CA GLN A 23 14.52 -28.73 -24.82
C GLN A 23 15.58 -27.62 -24.89
N ASN A 24 16.14 -27.36 -26.07
CA ASN A 24 17.14 -26.31 -26.28
C ASN A 24 16.64 -24.91 -25.89
N ARG A 25 15.37 -24.61 -26.20
CA ARG A 25 14.77 -23.30 -25.88
C ARG A 25 14.53 -23.15 -24.38
N ILE A 26 14.07 -24.20 -23.72
CA ILE A 26 13.87 -24.22 -22.26
C ILE A 26 15.20 -24.00 -21.55
N GLN A 27 16.28 -24.66 -21.97
CA GLN A 27 17.61 -24.48 -21.39
C GLN A 27 18.09 -23.02 -21.54
N LYS A 28 18.00 -22.44 -22.74
CA LYS A 28 18.35 -21.03 -22.98
C LYS A 28 17.53 -20.07 -22.11
N ARG A 29 16.23 -20.31 -21.96
CA ARG A 29 15.34 -19.46 -21.15
C ARG A 29 15.58 -19.59 -19.66
N ARG A 30 15.91 -20.79 -19.16
CA ARG A 30 16.30 -21.00 -17.75
C ARG A 30 17.51 -20.12 -17.39
N LEU A 31 18.55 -20.15 -18.23
CA LEU A 31 19.76 -19.36 -18.04
C LEU A 31 19.49 -17.85 -18.12
N ALA A 32 18.68 -17.41 -19.08
CA ALA A 32 18.28 -16.00 -19.18
C ALA A 32 17.47 -15.52 -17.97
N ARG A 33 16.55 -16.35 -17.45
CA ARG A 33 15.77 -16.02 -16.24
C ARG A 33 16.66 -15.92 -15.01
N GLN A 34 17.61 -16.84 -14.84
CA GLN A 34 18.57 -16.77 -13.73
C GLN A 34 19.35 -15.45 -13.75
N LYS A 35 19.89 -15.05 -14.91
CA LYS A 35 20.57 -13.75 -15.09
C LYS A 35 19.67 -12.55 -14.79
N LEU A 36 18.41 -12.61 -15.20
CA LEU A 36 17.44 -11.54 -14.94
C LEU A 36 17.11 -11.42 -13.45
N ILE A 37 16.94 -12.55 -12.77
CA ILE A 37 16.67 -12.60 -11.32
C ILE A 37 17.83 -11.99 -10.55
N THR A 38 19.08 -12.33 -10.89
CA THR A 38 20.27 -11.78 -10.23
C THR A 38 20.42 -10.29 -10.50
N HIS A 39 20.14 -9.82 -11.73
CA HIS A 39 20.28 -8.41 -12.10
C HIS A 39 19.25 -7.50 -11.43
N LEU A 40 17.98 -7.94 -11.38
CA LEU A 40 16.88 -7.14 -10.84
C LEU A 40 16.61 -7.41 -9.36
N ALA A 41 17.38 -8.29 -8.71
CA ALA A 41 17.13 -8.78 -7.35
C ALA A 41 15.65 -9.18 -7.13
N LEU A 42 15.04 -9.81 -8.15
CA LEU A 42 13.64 -10.18 -8.15
C LEU A 42 13.40 -11.34 -7.17
N SER A 43 12.53 -11.13 -6.18
CA SER A 43 12.00 -12.23 -5.36
C SER A 43 10.92 -13.00 -6.13
N ARG A 44 10.79 -14.30 -5.85
CA ARG A 44 9.70 -15.13 -6.41
C ARG A 44 8.33 -14.74 -5.85
N GLN A 45 8.31 -14.20 -4.63
CA GLN A 45 7.11 -13.73 -3.96
C GLN A 45 6.77 -12.30 -4.37
N ASN A 46 5.48 -12.06 -4.61
CA ASN A 46 4.97 -10.72 -4.88
C ASN A 46 4.93 -9.91 -3.58
N ARG A 47 5.29 -8.63 -3.66
CA ARG A 47 5.12 -7.70 -2.53
C ARG A 47 3.61 -7.42 -2.36
N PRO A 48 3.10 -7.32 -1.12
CA PRO A 48 1.68 -7.04 -0.87
C PRO A 48 1.23 -5.69 -1.46
N TYR A 49 2.17 -4.75 -1.60
CA TYR A 49 1.95 -3.46 -2.21
C TYR A 49 3.22 -2.98 -2.91
N ILE A 50 3.02 -2.09 -3.88
CA ILE A 50 4.10 -1.39 -4.55
C ILE A 50 4.62 -0.29 -3.61
N PRO A 51 5.94 -0.23 -3.33
CA PRO A 51 6.50 0.85 -2.52
C PRO A 51 6.13 2.24 -3.08
N GLY A 52 5.59 3.11 -2.23
CA GLY A 52 5.17 4.48 -2.62
C GLY A 52 3.67 4.64 -2.91
N VAL A 53 2.97 3.58 -3.32
CA VAL A 53 1.53 3.66 -3.64
C VAL A 53 0.68 3.73 -2.37
N VAL A 54 1.03 2.97 -1.33
CA VAL A 54 0.23 2.87 -0.08
C VAL A 54 0.09 4.22 0.62
N GLN A 55 1.14 5.04 0.62
CA GLN A 55 1.13 6.36 1.22
C GLN A 55 0.10 7.27 0.54
N GLY A 56 -0.07 7.15 -0.78
CA GLY A 56 -1.08 7.89 -1.55
C GLY A 56 -2.49 7.37 -1.30
N CYS A 57 -2.66 6.08 -1.05
CA CYS A 57 -3.96 5.50 -0.73
C CYS A 57 -4.44 5.81 0.69
N MET A 58 -3.57 5.98 1.69
CA MET A 58 -3.99 6.19 3.08
C MET A 58 -4.27 7.66 3.43
N ARG A 59 -3.75 8.61 2.65
CA ARG A 59 -3.89 10.06 2.83
C ARG A 59 -5.27 10.70 2.51
N PRO A 60 -6.07 10.23 1.55
CA PRO A 60 -7.32 10.90 1.18
C PRO A 60 -8.39 10.74 2.27
N PRO A 61 -9.29 11.71 2.47
CA PRO A 61 -10.36 11.59 3.44
C PRO A 61 -11.34 10.48 2.99
N ARG A 62 -11.87 9.75 3.98
CA ARG A 62 -12.69 8.56 3.77
C ARG A 62 -14.07 8.74 4.39
N GLY A 63 -15.08 8.16 3.75
CA GLY A 63 -16.42 8.05 4.33
C GLY A 63 -16.51 6.89 5.33
N ALA A 64 -17.67 6.76 5.99
CA ALA A 64 -17.93 5.68 6.94
C ALA A 64 -17.78 4.27 6.32
N ASP A 65 -18.08 4.14 5.02
CA ASP A 65 -17.97 2.88 4.27
C ASP A 65 -16.52 2.53 3.86
N GLY A 66 -15.53 3.36 4.21
CA GLY A 66 -14.11 3.16 3.88
C GLY A 66 -13.73 3.52 2.44
N ARG A 67 -14.70 3.89 1.59
CA ARG A 67 -14.47 4.47 0.25
C ARG A 67 -13.85 5.86 0.38
N PHE A 68 -13.11 6.27 -0.64
CA PHE A 68 -12.69 7.66 -0.77
C PHE A 68 -13.93 8.53 -0.97
N LEU A 69 -13.96 9.68 -0.30
CA LEU A 69 -15.01 10.65 -0.49
C LEU A 69 -14.98 11.16 -1.93
N THR A 70 -16.16 11.35 -2.52
CA THR A 70 -16.27 12.00 -3.81
C THR A 70 -15.86 13.48 -3.69
N PRO A 71 -15.46 14.15 -4.77
CA PRO A 71 -15.05 15.56 -4.72
C PRO A 71 -16.12 16.46 -4.08
N GLU A 72 -17.40 16.23 -4.38
CA GLU A 72 -18.53 16.95 -3.80
C GLU A 72 -18.67 16.73 -2.29
N GLN A 73 -18.37 15.53 -1.80
CA GLN A 73 -18.40 15.25 -0.37
C GLN A 73 -17.19 15.87 0.35
N ILE A 74 -16.04 15.96 -0.32
CA ILE A 74 -14.86 16.62 0.22
C ILE A 74 -15.11 18.12 0.42
N THR A 75 -15.79 18.79 -0.52
CA THR A 75 -16.11 20.22 -0.37
C THR A 75 -17.06 20.46 0.80
N VAL A 76 -18.10 19.64 0.94
CA VAL A 76 -19.04 19.72 2.07
C VAL A 76 -18.31 19.48 3.40
N MET A 77 -17.49 18.42 3.48
CA MET A 77 -16.69 18.13 4.67
C MET A 77 -15.71 19.27 5.03
N GLN A 78 -15.10 19.92 4.03
CA GLN A 78 -14.21 21.06 4.26
C GLN A 78 -14.97 22.29 4.76
N MET A 79 -16.17 22.56 4.23
CA MET A 79 -17.04 23.65 4.71
C MET A 79 -17.49 23.40 6.15
N GLU A 80 -17.98 22.20 6.46
CA GLU A 80 -18.37 21.81 7.83
C GLU A 80 -17.20 21.93 8.82
N ALA A 81 -15.99 21.52 8.41
CA ALA A 81 -14.80 21.62 9.24
C ALA A 81 -14.37 23.08 9.55
N LEU A 82 -14.74 24.05 8.70
CA LEU A 82 -14.50 25.47 8.92
C LEU A 82 -15.55 26.09 9.86
N GLU A 83 -16.83 25.75 9.69
CA GLU A 83 -17.92 26.23 10.56
C GLU A 83 -17.77 25.78 12.03
N ILE A 84 -17.24 24.57 12.26
CA ILE A 84 -16.96 24.05 13.60
C ILE A 84 -15.84 24.86 14.30
N GLN A 85 -14.96 25.53 13.57
CA GLN A 85 -13.88 26.33 14.17
C GLN A 85 -14.38 27.70 14.66
N GLU A 86 -15.35 28.31 13.98
CA GLU A 86 -15.93 29.60 14.41
C GLU A 86 -16.74 29.48 15.71
N THR A 87 -17.38 28.32 15.94
CA THR A 87 -18.18 28.08 17.14
C THR A 87 -17.34 27.75 18.37
N LYS A 88 -16.15 27.16 18.21
CA LYS A 88 -15.22 26.85 19.32
C LYS A 88 -14.38 28.04 19.79
N GLY A 89 -14.40 29.16 19.06
CA GLY A 89 -13.66 30.39 19.40
C GLY A 89 -14.41 31.38 20.32
N LYS A 90 -15.69 31.17 20.64
CA LYS A 90 -16.40 32.01 21.61
C LYS A 90 -16.21 31.45 23.03
N PRO A 91 -15.44 32.10 23.91
CA PRO A 91 -15.39 31.70 25.31
C PRO A 91 -16.80 31.85 25.89
N ALA A 92 -17.28 30.83 26.61
CA ALA A 92 -18.52 30.92 27.34
C ALA A 92 -18.40 32.05 28.38
N GLU A 93 -19.16 33.14 28.20
CA GLU A 93 -19.37 34.12 29.26
C GLU A 93 -20.05 33.41 30.44
N CYS A 94 -19.33 33.27 31.56
CA CYS A 94 -19.83 32.67 32.79
C CYS A 94 -20.95 33.54 33.39
N PRO A 95 -22.18 33.02 33.63
CA PRO A 95 -23.25 33.81 34.21
C PRO A 95 -23.21 33.67 35.74
N ASN A 96 -22.53 34.58 36.43
CA ASN A 96 -22.96 35.12 37.73
C ASN A 96 -21.87 35.98 38.38
N GLU A 97 -22.00 37.30 38.25
CA GLU A 97 -21.57 38.20 39.31
C GLU A 97 -22.83 38.84 39.89
N LYS A 98 -23.21 38.42 41.11
CA LYS A 98 -24.26 39.10 41.87
C LYS A 98 -23.76 40.51 42.19
N PRO A 99 -24.58 41.56 41.99
CA PRO A 99 -24.18 42.92 42.37
C PRO A 99 -23.96 42.97 43.88
N LYS A 100 -22.78 43.42 44.30
CA LYS A 100 -22.49 43.72 45.70
C LYS A 100 -23.23 45.00 46.08
N LEU A 101 -24.04 44.91 47.15
CA LEU A 101 -24.65 46.04 47.87
C LEU A 101 -23.58 46.99 48.41
#